data_AF-A0A0S9KMB6-F1
#
_entry.id   AF-A0A0S9KMB6-F1
#
_cell.length_a   1.000
_cell.length_b   1.000
_cell.length_c   1.000
_cell.angle_alpha   90.00
_cell.angle_beta   90.00
_cell.angle_gamma   90.00
#
_symmetry.space_group_name_H-M   'P 1'
#
loop_
_entity.id
_entity.type
_entity.pdbx_description
1 polymer ?
#
loop_
_entity_poly.entity_id
_entity_poly.type
_entity_poly.pdbx_seq_one_letter_code
_entity_poly.pdbx_strand_id
1 'polypeptide(L)'
;MSELHAQAQYRLQHWLKSQAPEASVDLEISTERRDRRADVMLSRGTSHHAFEIQYSALEYNYFATRSDSYMRQDVAVTWLFGSVGPQLKVGRDGYVRLTKVQKALSSASEPVLWFNPITLQVAVAYDIEYVRAKQVPVFPRGPKARLQIFSLDDCELLESGIRSDVLRKLYDGEAAFRSDLRERAERVRAREAELAAQEAEADARRTRELGQLRSAIVNWQGSSARADLLARYAGRLPDHLTWRIPRRTRPFRGKEVREPRPSIHLPRQQWQAAIWLEHIQGARKSAKLDLDGMIATVDELALAAGVPTDPVEHRGAVLEWLDHLAALKLVQVIRHYVNGSQDPTYYAPRPDRNENVVRDGANFPEWAALYVRSDGTRTDDSAGGAYRRPPWELSRAQREQIRPRKETGYTCVQCGLPLDPILADTGRHILC
;
A
#
# COMPACT_ATOMS: atom_id res chain seq x y z
N MET A 1 -49.31 -33.97 -7.79
CA MET A 1 -48.02 -33.99 -8.51
C MET A 1 -48.26 -33.35 -9.87
N SER A 2 -47.45 -32.38 -10.31
CA SER A 2 -47.61 -31.81 -11.65
C SER A 2 -47.18 -32.83 -12.71
N GLU A 3 -47.86 -32.86 -13.85
CA GLU A 3 -47.53 -33.74 -14.98
C GLU A 3 -46.05 -33.62 -15.40
N LEU A 4 -45.51 -32.40 -15.41
CA LEU A 4 -44.09 -32.14 -15.71
C LEU A 4 -43.11 -32.77 -14.71
N HIS A 5 -43.47 -32.84 -13.42
CA HIS A 5 -42.59 -33.45 -12.42
C HIS A 5 -42.54 -34.97 -12.59
N ALA A 6 -43.69 -35.62 -12.81
CA ALA A 6 -43.75 -37.05 -13.12
C ALA A 6 -43.03 -37.39 -14.44
N GLN A 7 -43.22 -36.56 -15.47
CA GLN A 7 -42.51 -36.71 -16.74
C GLN A 7 -40.99 -36.57 -16.55
N ALA A 8 -40.55 -35.62 -15.73
CA ALA A 8 -39.13 -35.43 -15.42
C ALA A 8 -38.52 -36.63 -14.69
N GLN A 9 -39.21 -37.17 -13.69
CA GLN A 9 -38.81 -38.41 -13.00
C GLN A 9 -38.62 -39.56 -14.00
N TYR A 10 -39.61 -39.82 -14.85
CA TYR A 10 -39.56 -40.91 -15.83
C TYR A 10 -38.44 -40.73 -16.87
N ARG A 11 -38.30 -39.52 -17.43
CA ARG A 11 -37.27 -39.22 -18.43
C ARG A 11 -35.86 -39.33 -17.84
N LEU A 12 -35.66 -38.83 -16.62
CA LEU A 12 -34.38 -38.93 -15.94
C LEU A 12 -34.05 -40.39 -15.60
N GLN A 13 -35.01 -41.16 -15.08
CA GLN A 13 -34.83 -42.59 -14.81
C GLN A 13 -34.40 -43.34 -16.08
N HIS A 14 -35.08 -43.09 -17.20
CA HIS A 14 -34.75 -43.72 -18.48
C HIS A 14 -33.31 -43.40 -18.91
N TRP A 15 -32.89 -42.14 -18.84
CA TRP A 15 -31.52 -41.73 -19.15
C TRP A 15 -30.50 -42.35 -18.18
N LEU A 16 -30.77 -42.38 -16.87
CA LEU A 16 -29.86 -43.01 -15.90
C LEU A 16 -29.67 -44.51 -16.19
N LYS A 17 -30.73 -45.22 -16.58
CA LYS A 17 -30.66 -46.65 -16.96
C LYS A 17 -29.81 -46.88 -18.20
N SER A 18 -29.79 -45.96 -19.16
CA SER A 18 -28.93 -46.09 -20.34
C SER A 18 -27.46 -45.78 -20.02
N GLN A 19 -27.20 -44.89 -19.05
CA GLN A 19 -25.85 -44.50 -18.63
C GLN A 19 -25.20 -45.49 -17.66
N ALA A 20 -26.00 -46.20 -16.85
CA ALA A 20 -25.53 -47.20 -15.89
C ALA A 20 -26.40 -48.47 -15.93
N PRO A 21 -26.28 -49.31 -16.97
CA PRO A 21 -27.10 -50.51 -17.14
C PRO A 21 -26.98 -51.53 -15.99
N GLU A 22 -25.87 -51.52 -15.27
CA GLU A 22 -25.57 -52.39 -14.14
C GLU A 22 -26.15 -51.89 -12.80
N ALA A 23 -26.62 -50.64 -12.74
CA ALA A 23 -27.14 -50.03 -11.53
C ALA A 23 -28.67 -50.19 -11.42
N SER A 24 -29.18 -50.21 -10.19
CA SER A 24 -30.62 -50.10 -9.95
C SER A 24 -31.03 -48.63 -10.04
N VAL A 25 -32.07 -48.33 -10.82
CA VAL A 25 -32.62 -46.98 -10.94
C VAL A 25 -34.11 -47.02 -10.65
N ASP A 26 -34.48 -46.48 -9.50
CA ASP A 26 -35.81 -46.61 -8.96
C ASP A 26 -36.48 -45.26 -8.75
N LEU A 27 -37.78 -45.19 -9.04
CA LEU A 27 -38.59 -44.01 -8.81
C LEU A 27 -39.14 -44.06 -7.39
N GLU A 28 -39.04 -42.92 -6.71
CA GLU A 28 -39.70 -42.70 -5.45
C GLU A 28 -39.47 -43.84 -4.43
N ILE A 29 -38.22 -44.27 -4.25
CA ILE A 29 -37.85 -45.24 -3.21
C ILE A 29 -37.54 -44.52 -1.90
N SER A 30 -38.08 -45.07 -0.81
CA SER A 30 -37.72 -44.63 0.53
C SER A 30 -36.34 -45.14 0.91
N THR A 31 -35.52 -44.32 1.57
CA THR A 31 -34.22 -44.77 2.12
C THR A 31 -34.41 -45.89 3.15
N GLU A 32 -33.33 -46.59 3.56
CA GLU A 32 -33.41 -47.75 4.47
C GLU A 32 -34.21 -47.48 5.74
N ARG A 33 -34.15 -46.25 6.28
CA ARG A 33 -34.91 -45.82 7.47
C ARG A 33 -36.37 -45.45 7.18
N ARG A 34 -36.79 -45.51 5.92
CA ARG A 34 -38.09 -45.06 5.37
C ARG A 34 -38.43 -43.58 5.60
N ASP A 35 -37.49 -42.79 6.10
CA ASP A 35 -37.72 -41.40 6.49
C ASP A 35 -37.82 -40.43 5.30
N ARG A 36 -37.25 -40.80 4.13
CA ARG A 36 -37.14 -39.92 2.95
C ARG A 36 -37.31 -40.71 1.67
N ARG A 37 -37.94 -40.09 0.67
CA ARG A 37 -38.21 -40.65 -0.65
C ARG A 37 -37.54 -39.75 -1.69
N ALA A 38 -36.49 -40.23 -2.35
CA ALA A 38 -35.87 -39.48 -3.45
C ALA A 38 -36.75 -39.58 -4.68
N ASP A 39 -36.79 -38.53 -5.52
CA ASP A 39 -37.58 -38.57 -6.75
C ASP A 39 -37.08 -39.67 -7.70
N VAL A 40 -35.76 -39.75 -7.88
CA VAL A 40 -35.08 -40.86 -8.55
C VAL A 40 -33.86 -41.28 -7.73
N MET A 41 -33.73 -42.56 -7.43
CA MET A 41 -32.57 -43.12 -6.74
C MET A 41 -31.77 -44.01 -7.68
N LEU A 42 -30.47 -43.73 -7.80
CA LEU A 42 -29.50 -44.60 -8.46
C LEU A 42 -28.71 -45.36 -7.38
N SER A 43 -28.68 -46.68 -7.45
CA SER A 43 -27.92 -47.53 -6.53
C SER A 43 -26.93 -48.41 -7.29
N ARG A 44 -25.63 -48.30 -6.96
CA ARG A 44 -24.54 -49.09 -7.54
C ARG A 44 -23.73 -49.72 -6.41
N GLY A 45 -23.93 -51.01 -6.17
CA GLY A 45 -23.34 -51.68 -5.00
C GLY A 45 -23.84 -51.05 -3.71
N THR A 46 -22.92 -50.51 -2.90
CA THR A 46 -23.22 -49.80 -1.64
C THR A 46 -23.38 -48.29 -1.81
N SER A 47 -23.10 -47.75 -3.00
CA SER A 47 -23.17 -46.31 -3.27
C SER A 47 -24.56 -45.93 -3.77
N HIS A 48 -25.08 -44.83 -3.24
CA HIS A 48 -26.40 -44.30 -3.59
C HIS A 48 -26.30 -42.83 -4.03
N HIS A 49 -27.03 -42.49 -5.09
CA HIS A 49 -27.14 -41.13 -5.59
C HIS A 49 -28.61 -40.76 -5.79
N ALA A 50 -29.08 -39.79 -5.02
CA ALA A 50 -30.43 -39.24 -5.11
C ALA A 50 -30.47 -38.09 -6.12
N PHE A 51 -31.43 -38.14 -7.04
CA PHE A 51 -31.76 -37.01 -7.92
C PHE A 51 -33.08 -36.41 -7.46
N GLU A 52 -33.08 -35.13 -7.12
CA GLU A 52 -34.24 -34.40 -6.59
C GLU A 52 -34.74 -33.38 -7.62
N ILE A 53 -36.01 -33.49 -8.02
CA ILE A 53 -36.61 -32.70 -9.09
C ILE A 53 -37.61 -31.71 -8.53
N GLN A 54 -37.26 -30.42 -8.51
CA GLN A 54 -38.06 -29.42 -7.83
C GLN A 54 -38.74 -28.44 -8.79
N TYR A 55 -40.06 -28.57 -8.99
CA TYR A 55 -40.88 -27.62 -9.77
C TYR A 55 -41.62 -26.59 -8.92
N SER A 56 -42.10 -26.97 -7.73
CA SER A 56 -42.75 -26.04 -6.81
C SER A 56 -41.73 -25.18 -6.07
N ALA A 57 -42.17 -24.08 -5.46
CA ALA A 57 -41.30 -23.26 -4.61
C ALA A 57 -40.71 -24.13 -3.48
N LEU A 58 -39.41 -23.93 -3.20
CA LEU A 58 -38.66 -24.70 -2.21
C LEU A 58 -38.06 -23.73 -1.21
N GLU A 59 -38.50 -23.85 0.05
CA GLU A 59 -37.95 -23.08 1.15
C GLU A 59 -36.56 -23.57 1.54
N TYR A 60 -35.69 -22.63 1.91
CA TYR A 60 -34.29 -22.93 2.21
C TYR A 60 -34.13 -23.95 3.36
N ASN A 61 -34.90 -23.79 4.44
CA ASN A 61 -34.79 -24.69 5.60
C ASN A 61 -35.16 -26.13 5.24
N TYR A 62 -36.12 -26.32 4.33
CA TYR A 62 -36.53 -27.65 3.89
C TYR A 62 -35.48 -28.28 2.96
N PHE A 63 -34.91 -27.49 2.04
CA PHE A 63 -33.76 -27.88 1.24
C PHE A 63 -32.57 -28.32 2.10
N ALA A 64 -32.18 -27.51 3.09
CA ALA A 64 -31.05 -27.80 3.98
C ALA A 64 -31.30 -29.09 4.77
N THR A 65 -32.47 -29.22 5.39
CA THR A 65 -32.86 -30.43 6.14
C THR A 65 -32.81 -31.69 5.27
N ARG A 66 -33.25 -31.61 4.00
CA ARG A 66 -33.19 -32.74 3.06
C ARG A 66 -31.75 -33.08 2.65
N SER A 67 -30.95 -32.08 2.31
CA SER A 67 -29.56 -32.28 1.92
C SER A 67 -28.73 -32.88 3.07
N ASP A 68 -28.88 -32.37 4.28
CA ASP A 68 -28.24 -32.91 5.49
C ASP A 68 -28.69 -34.34 5.80
N SER A 69 -29.94 -34.68 5.48
CA SER A 69 -30.45 -36.04 5.62
C SER A 69 -29.75 -37.01 4.66
N TYR A 70 -29.52 -36.62 3.41
CA TYR A 70 -28.80 -37.43 2.43
C TYR A 70 -27.34 -37.61 2.83
N MET A 71 -26.67 -36.52 3.20
CA MET A 71 -25.27 -36.57 3.66
C MET A 71 -25.07 -37.52 4.85
N ARG A 72 -25.98 -37.50 5.84
CA ARG A 72 -25.90 -38.42 7.00
C ARG A 72 -26.12 -39.90 6.65
N GLN A 73 -26.69 -40.17 5.49
CA GLN A 73 -26.92 -41.53 4.98
C GLN A 73 -25.90 -41.93 3.92
N ASP A 74 -24.84 -41.13 3.73
CA ASP A 74 -23.83 -41.32 2.68
C ASP A 74 -24.45 -41.41 1.26
N VAL A 75 -25.53 -40.66 1.05
CA VAL A 75 -26.20 -40.55 -0.25
C VAL A 75 -25.78 -39.23 -0.90
N ALA A 76 -25.13 -39.31 -2.06
CA ALA A 76 -24.87 -38.13 -2.88
C ALA A 76 -26.20 -37.58 -3.43
N VAL A 77 -26.32 -36.26 -3.58
CA VAL A 77 -27.56 -35.64 -4.07
C VAL A 77 -27.31 -34.64 -5.18
N THR A 78 -28.03 -34.80 -6.29
CA THR A 78 -28.10 -33.82 -7.38
C THR A 78 -29.48 -33.17 -7.41
N TRP A 79 -29.52 -31.85 -7.26
CA TRP A 79 -30.76 -31.07 -7.36
C TRP A 79 -30.99 -30.58 -8.79
N LEU A 80 -32.16 -30.88 -9.34
CA LEU A 80 -32.62 -30.47 -10.67
C LEU A 80 -33.87 -29.60 -10.53
N PHE A 81 -33.74 -28.31 -10.82
CA PHE A 81 -34.85 -27.37 -10.76
C PHE A 81 -35.71 -27.46 -12.03
N GLY A 82 -37.02 -27.23 -11.88
CA GLY A 82 -37.94 -27.23 -13.00
C GLY A 82 -37.65 -26.08 -13.98
N SER A 83 -37.64 -26.38 -15.28
CA SER A 83 -37.36 -25.42 -16.36
C SER A 83 -38.46 -24.36 -16.56
N VAL A 84 -39.56 -24.44 -15.80
CA VAL A 84 -40.67 -23.48 -15.82
C VAL A 84 -41.14 -23.16 -14.41
N GLY A 85 -41.89 -22.07 -14.27
CA GLY A 85 -42.54 -21.70 -13.02
C GLY A 85 -41.61 -20.99 -12.02
N PRO A 86 -41.80 -21.19 -10.70
CA PRO A 86 -41.16 -20.34 -9.69
C PRO A 86 -39.64 -20.52 -9.58
N GLN A 87 -39.10 -21.62 -10.08
CA GLN A 87 -37.69 -21.98 -9.96
C GLN A 87 -36.81 -21.41 -11.09
N LEU A 88 -37.38 -21.03 -12.24
CA LEU A 88 -36.66 -20.37 -13.33
C LEU A 88 -37.29 -19.01 -13.64
N LYS A 89 -36.65 -17.93 -13.18
CA LYS A 89 -37.08 -16.56 -13.45
C LYS A 89 -36.03 -15.84 -14.28
N VAL A 90 -36.26 -15.75 -15.59
CA VAL A 90 -35.41 -15.00 -16.51
C VAL A 90 -35.89 -13.55 -16.56
N GLY A 91 -34.99 -12.61 -16.27
CA GLY A 91 -35.26 -11.18 -16.36
C GLY A 91 -35.29 -10.68 -17.80
N ARG A 92 -35.80 -9.46 -18.01
CA ARG A 92 -35.75 -8.77 -19.33
C ARG A 92 -34.31 -8.51 -19.81
N ASP A 93 -33.36 -8.56 -18.89
CA ASP A 93 -31.92 -8.45 -19.15
C ASP A 93 -31.28 -9.76 -19.62
N GLY A 94 -32.06 -10.84 -19.75
CA GLY A 94 -31.57 -12.17 -20.16
C GLY A 94 -30.88 -12.96 -19.05
N TYR A 95 -30.79 -12.42 -17.83
CA TYR A 95 -30.18 -13.11 -16.69
C TYR A 95 -31.23 -13.91 -15.91
N VAL A 96 -30.84 -15.09 -15.41
CA VAL A 96 -31.66 -15.83 -14.44
C VAL A 96 -31.48 -15.23 -13.05
N ARG A 97 -32.58 -15.09 -12.30
CA ARG A 97 -32.56 -14.68 -10.90
C ARG A 97 -32.56 -15.91 -10.00
N LEU A 98 -31.50 -16.07 -9.22
CA LEU A 98 -31.34 -17.23 -8.33
C LEU A 98 -32.22 -17.10 -7.09
N THR A 99 -32.91 -18.19 -6.73
CA THR A 99 -33.62 -18.33 -5.45
C THR A 99 -32.66 -18.48 -4.28
N LYS A 100 -33.13 -18.41 -3.03
CA LYS A 100 -32.28 -18.60 -1.84
C LYS A 100 -31.57 -19.97 -1.86
N VAL A 101 -32.29 -21.03 -2.24
CA VAL A 101 -31.74 -22.38 -2.38
C VAL A 101 -30.66 -22.44 -3.45
N GLN A 102 -30.91 -21.87 -4.62
CA GLN A 102 -29.95 -21.88 -5.74
C GLN A 102 -28.68 -21.09 -5.39
N LYS A 103 -28.80 -19.98 -4.67
CA LYS A 103 -27.64 -19.25 -4.16
C LYS A 103 -26.82 -20.07 -3.16
N ALA A 104 -27.49 -20.85 -2.31
CA ALA A 104 -26.81 -21.70 -1.35
C ALA A 104 -26.00 -22.81 -2.04
N LEU A 105 -26.59 -23.49 -3.03
CA LEU A 105 -25.88 -24.45 -3.89
C LEU A 105 -24.66 -23.80 -4.55
N SER A 106 -24.85 -22.66 -5.20
CA SER A 106 -23.75 -21.96 -5.87
C SER A 106 -22.64 -21.52 -4.90
N SER A 107 -23.01 -21.08 -3.69
CA SER A 107 -22.05 -20.69 -2.64
C SER A 107 -21.25 -21.89 -2.10
N ALA A 108 -21.85 -23.08 -2.12
CA ALA A 108 -21.16 -24.34 -1.83
C ALA A 108 -20.30 -24.84 -3.00
N SER A 109 -20.26 -24.10 -4.12
CA SER A 109 -19.67 -24.53 -5.40
C SER A 109 -20.27 -25.80 -5.97
N GLU A 110 -21.58 -25.93 -5.77
CA GLU A 110 -22.39 -26.91 -6.48
C GLU A 110 -23.11 -26.26 -7.67
N PRO A 111 -23.26 -26.98 -8.78
CA PRO A 111 -23.93 -26.46 -9.95
C PRO A 111 -25.42 -26.25 -9.66
N VAL A 112 -25.94 -25.10 -10.11
CA VAL A 112 -27.38 -24.88 -10.15
C VAL A 112 -27.90 -25.38 -11.49
N LEU A 113 -28.61 -26.51 -11.46
CA LEU A 113 -29.08 -27.20 -12.65
C LEU A 113 -30.60 -27.05 -12.82
N TRP A 114 -31.05 -26.77 -14.04
CA TRP A 114 -32.45 -26.90 -14.42
C TRP A 114 -32.62 -28.01 -15.43
N PHE A 115 -33.72 -28.74 -15.35
CA PHE A 115 -34.03 -29.83 -16.27
C PHE A 115 -35.36 -29.60 -16.99
N ASN A 116 -35.31 -29.66 -18.33
CA ASN A 116 -36.48 -29.64 -19.20
C ASN A 116 -36.77 -31.07 -19.71
N PRO A 117 -37.81 -31.75 -19.21
CA PRO A 117 -38.09 -33.14 -19.57
C PRO A 117 -38.75 -33.29 -20.95
N ILE A 118 -39.24 -32.20 -21.55
CA ILE A 118 -39.85 -32.22 -22.88
C ILE A 118 -38.76 -32.29 -23.95
N THR A 119 -37.72 -31.46 -23.81
CA THR A 119 -36.62 -31.35 -24.79
C THR A 119 -35.38 -32.13 -24.39
N LEU A 120 -35.38 -32.80 -23.23
CA LEU A 120 -34.22 -33.46 -22.63
C LEU A 120 -33.00 -32.54 -22.54
N GLN A 121 -33.22 -31.29 -22.13
CA GLN A 121 -32.17 -30.30 -21.97
C GLN A 121 -31.87 -30.05 -20.50
N VAL A 122 -30.59 -29.87 -20.20
CA VAL A 122 -30.11 -29.39 -18.90
C VAL A 122 -29.59 -27.97 -19.10
N ALA A 123 -29.85 -27.11 -18.13
CA ALA A 123 -29.27 -25.78 -18.07
C ALA A 123 -28.47 -25.60 -16.79
N VAL A 124 -27.35 -24.90 -16.86
CA VAL A 124 -26.53 -24.55 -15.69
C VAL A 124 -26.37 -23.03 -15.58
N ALA A 125 -26.44 -22.53 -14.34
CA ALA A 125 -26.11 -21.14 -14.06
C ALA A 125 -24.60 -20.94 -13.94
N TYR A 126 -24.10 -19.87 -14.56
CA TYR A 126 -22.70 -19.48 -14.46
C TYR A 126 -22.54 -17.96 -14.42
N ASP A 127 -21.37 -17.52 -14.00
CA ASP A 127 -20.87 -16.15 -14.15
C ASP A 127 -19.50 -16.17 -14.84
N ILE A 128 -18.98 -15.01 -15.23
CA ILE A 128 -17.64 -14.87 -15.81
C ILE A 128 -16.75 -14.08 -14.87
N GLU A 129 -15.62 -14.67 -14.50
CA GLU A 129 -14.58 -14.01 -13.71
C GLU A 129 -13.28 -13.89 -14.50
N TYR A 130 -12.38 -13.05 -14.01
CA TYR A 130 -11.05 -12.87 -14.60
C TYR A 130 -9.96 -13.47 -13.72
N VAL A 131 -9.34 -14.53 -14.23
CA VAL A 131 -8.14 -15.16 -13.66
C VAL A 131 -6.96 -14.84 -14.55
N ARG A 132 -5.99 -14.08 -14.04
CA ARG A 132 -4.79 -13.66 -14.81
C ARG A 132 -5.14 -13.08 -16.19
N ALA A 133 -6.09 -12.15 -16.23
CA ALA A 133 -6.64 -11.51 -17.43
C ALA A 133 -7.41 -12.43 -18.41
N LYS A 134 -7.59 -13.72 -18.10
CA LYS A 134 -8.42 -14.64 -18.88
C LYS A 134 -9.82 -14.74 -18.26
N GLN A 135 -10.84 -14.62 -19.11
CA GLN A 135 -12.23 -14.91 -18.72
C GLN A 135 -12.39 -16.41 -18.45
N VAL A 136 -12.92 -16.76 -17.28
CA VAL A 136 -13.25 -18.14 -16.91
C VAL A 136 -14.69 -18.22 -16.40
N PRO A 137 -15.47 -19.23 -16.81
CA PRO A 137 -16.78 -19.45 -16.24
C PRO A 137 -16.65 -19.96 -14.80
N VAL A 138 -17.47 -19.44 -13.90
CA VAL A 138 -17.50 -19.81 -12.47
C VAL A 138 -18.92 -19.99 -11.98
N PHE A 139 -19.09 -20.59 -10.80
CA PHE A 139 -20.40 -20.60 -10.17
C PHE A 139 -20.82 -19.17 -9.77
N PRO A 140 -22.09 -18.79 -9.99
CA PRO A 140 -22.54 -17.42 -9.76
C PRO A 140 -22.56 -17.05 -8.29
N ARG A 141 -21.89 -15.95 -7.93
CA ARG A 141 -21.86 -15.43 -6.54
C ARG A 141 -22.96 -14.40 -6.29
N GLY A 142 -23.48 -13.80 -7.37
CA GLY A 142 -24.51 -12.78 -7.33
C GLY A 142 -25.94 -13.34 -7.33
N PRO A 143 -26.94 -12.45 -7.20
CA PRO A 143 -28.36 -12.82 -7.30
C PRO A 143 -28.82 -13.10 -8.74
N LYS A 144 -27.99 -12.76 -9.73
CA LYS A 144 -28.23 -12.96 -11.15
C LYS A 144 -27.14 -13.87 -11.71
N ALA A 145 -27.48 -14.67 -12.70
CA ALA A 145 -26.53 -15.52 -13.40
C ALA A 145 -26.86 -15.61 -14.89
N ARG A 146 -25.88 -15.99 -15.69
CA ARG A 146 -26.10 -16.41 -17.08
C ARG A 146 -26.55 -17.87 -17.09
N LEU A 147 -27.20 -18.28 -18.17
CA LEU A 147 -27.69 -19.64 -18.33
C LEU A 147 -27.01 -20.27 -19.56
N GLN A 148 -26.43 -21.45 -19.39
CA GLN A 148 -25.93 -22.25 -20.51
C GLN A 148 -26.78 -23.52 -20.62
N ILE A 149 -27.32 -23.78 -21.80
CA ILE A 149 -28.19 -24.94 -22.08
C ILE A 149 -27.39 -25.96 -22.91
N PHE A 150 -27.57 -27.24 -22.63
CA PHE A 150 -26.98 -28.37 -23.35
C PHE A 150 -27.91 -29.59 -23.31
N SER A 151 -27.71 -30.57 -24.19
CA SER A 151 -28.52 -31.80 -24.19
C SER A 151 -28.16 -32.67 -23.00
N LEU A 152 -29.14 -33.36 -22.43
CA LEU A 152 -28.92 -34.44 -21.46
C LEU A 152 -28.16 -35.61 -22.11
N ASP A 153 -28.32 -35.80 -23.42
CA ASP A 153 -27.57 -36.81 -24.17
C ASP A 153 -26.07 -36.47 -24.33
N ASP A 154 -25.70 -35.19 -24.18
CA ASP A 154 -24.30 -34.74 -24.14
C ASP A 154 -23.68 -34.86 -22.73
N CYS A 155 -24.43 -35.46 -21.79
CA CYS A 155 -23.99 -35.66 -20.42
C CYS A 155 -23.56 -37.11 -20.18
N GLU A 156 -22.63 -37.25 -19.26
CA GLU A 156 -22.18 -38.52 -18.71
C GLU A 156 -22.59 -38.60 -17.23
N LEU A 157 -22.87 -39.81 -16.76
CA LEU A 157 -23.13 -40.08 -15.35
C LEU A 157 -21.83 -40.51 -14.65
N LEU A 158 -21.39 -39.72 -13.68
CA LEU A 158 -20.30 -40.07 -12.77
C LEU A 158 -20.83 -40.38 -11.37
N GLU A 159 -19.96 -40.89 -10.48
CA GLU A 159 -20.29 -41.08 -9.07
C GLU A 159 -20.77 -39.78 -8.41
N SER A 160 -20.16 -38.65 -8.79
CA SER A 160 -20.53 -37.31 -8.31
C SER A 160 -21.78 -36.73 -8.98
N GLY A 161 -22.45 -37.45 -9.89
CA GLY A 161 -23.67 -37.03 -10.55
C GLY A 161 -23.50 -36.73 -12.05
N ILE A 162 -24.30 -35.79 -12.57
CA ILE A 162 -24.30 -35.43 -13.99
C ILE A 162 -23.04 -34.62 -14.33
N ARG A 163 -22.31 -35.02 -15.38
CA ARG A 163 -21.19 -34.27 -15.94
C ARG A 163 -21.43 -33.97 -17.42
N SER A 164 -20.91 -32.82 -17.86
CA SER A 164 -20.83 -32.46 -19.27
C SER A 164 -19.57 -31.63 -19.50
N ASP A 165 -19.23 -31.36 -20.76
CA ASP A 165 -18.14 -30.45 -21.11
C ASP A 165 -18.35 -29.03 -20.56
N VAL A 166 -19.61 -28.59 -20.48
CA VAL A 166 -19.98 -27.31 -19.88
C VAL A 166 -19.69 -27.32 -18.38
N LEU A 167 -20.12 -28.36 -17.66
CA LEU A 167 -19.88 -28.48 -16.23
C LEU A 167 -18.39 -28.64 -15.90
N ARG A 168 -17.65 -29.42 -16.70
CA ARG A 168 -16.20 -29.54 -16.56
C ARG A 168 -15.51 -28.17 -16.64
N LYS A 169 -15.81 -27.38 -17.68
CA LYS A 169 -15.26 -26.01 -17.82
C LYS A 169 -15.61 -25.12 -16.63
N LEU A 170 -16.81 -25.28 -16.06
CA LEU A 170 -17.27 -24.51 -14.91
C LEU A 170 -16.51 -24.89 -13.62
N TYR A 171 -16.31 -26.19 -13.37
CA TYR A 171 -15.50 -26.68 -12.26
C TYR A 171 -14.03 -26.26 -12.39
N ASP A 172 -13.45 -26.41 -13.58
CA ASP A 172 -12.07 -26.00 -13.86
C ASP A 172 -11.89 -24.48 -13.65
N GLY A 173 -12.85 -23.69 -14.12
CA GLY A 173 -12.87 -22.24 -13.94
C GLY A 173 -13.03 -21.83 -12.47
N GLU A 174 -13.91 -22.49 -11.72
CA GLU A 174 -14.06 -22.26 -10.27
C GLU A 174 -12.78 -22.61 -9.50
N ALA A 175 -12.15 -23.75 -9.82
CA ALA A 175 -10.90 -24.16 -9.20
C ALA A 175 -9.76 -23.16 -9.50
N ALA A 176 -9.64 -22.72 -10.75
CA ALA A 176 -8.68 -21.70 -11.16
C ALA A 176 -8.92 -20.37 -10.44
N PHE A 177 -10.18 -19.94 -10.35
CA PHE A 177 -10.55 -18.70 -9.66
C PHE A 177 -10.25 -18.75 -8.16
N ARG A 178 -10.61 -19.84 -7.48
CA ARG A 178 -10.29 -20.04 -6.05
C ARG A 178 -8.79 -20.09 -5.80
N SER A 179 -8.02 -20.71 -6.71
CA SER A 179 -6.56 -20.69 -6.63
C SER A 179 -6.00 -19.27 -6.73
N ASP A 180 -6.49 -18.49 -7.69
CA ASP A 180 -6.05 -17.11 -7.89
C ASP A 180 -6.44 -16.18 -6.72
N LEU A 181 -7.61 -16.38 -6.12
CA LEU A 181 -8.01 -15.67 -4.90
C LEU A 181 -7.06 -15.97 -3.73
N ARG A 182 -6.67 -17.24 -3.52
CA ARG A 182 -5.71 -17.62 -2.48
C ARG A 182 -4.35 -16.96 -2.72
N GLU A 183 -3.87 -17.00 -3.96
CA GLU A 183 -2.59 -16.39 -4.36
C GLU A 183 -2.60 -14.86 -4.16
N ARG A 184 -3.71 -14.19 -4.51
CA ARG A 184 -3.89 -12.74 -4.26
C ARG A 184 -3.88 -12.44 -2.76
N ALA A 185 -4.59 -13.23 -1.94
CA ALA A 185 -4.63 -13.05 -0.50
C ALA A 185 -3.26 -13.30 0.16
N GLU A 186 -2.48 -14.27 -0.33
CA GLU A 186 -1.10 -14.51 0.11
C GLU A 186 -0.18 -13.35 -0.24
N ARG A 187 -0.26 -12.79 -1.44
CA ARG A 187 0.52 -11.59 -1.83
C ARG A 187 0.22 -10.38 -0.95
N VAL A 188 -1.06 -10.14 -0.64
CA VAL A 188 -1.45 -9.04 0.24
C VAL A 188 -0.86 -9.24 1.63
N ARG A 189 -1.02 -10.44 2.22
CA ARG A 189 -0.45 -10.78 3.53
C ARG A 189 1.07 -10.66 3.56
N ALA A 190 1.77 -11.11 2.51
CA ALA A 190 3.22 -11.00 2.41
C ALA A 190 3.67 -9.52 2.38
N ARG A 191 2.97 -8.68 1.62
CA ARG A 191 3.27 -7.24 1.55
C ARG A 191 3.00 -6.52 2.88
N GLU A 192 1.91 -6.86 3.55
CA GLU A 192 1.60 -6.32 4.89
C GLU A 192 2.67 -6.73 5.91
N ALA A 193 3.12 -7.98 5.87
CA ALA A 193 4.20 -8.47 6.73
C ALA A 193 5.54 -7.78 6.46
N GLU A 194 5.87 -7.52 5.19
CA GLU A 194 7.08 -6.77 4.80
C GLU A 194 7.05 -5.33 5.33
N LEU A 195 5.92 -4.62 5.14
CA LEU A 195 5.76 -3.27 5.66
C LEU A 195 5.85 -3.23 7.19
N ALA A 196 5.20 -4.17 7.88
CA ALA A 196 5.28 -4.28 9.33
C ALA A 196 6.72 -4.56 9.82
N ALA A 197 7.48 -5.39 9.09
CA ALA A 197 8.88 -5.65 9.40
C ALA A 197 9.76 -4.40 9.23
N GLN A 198 9.55 -3.63 8.14
CA GLN A 198 10.25 -2.37 7.90
C GLN A 198 9.96 -1.33 9.00
N GLU A 199 8.69 -1.21 9.41
CA GLU A 199 8.28 -0.33 10.51
C GLU A 199 8.91 -0.75 11.83
N ALA A 200 8.88 -2.06 12.16
CA ALA A 200 9.49 -2.60 13.35
C ALA A 200 11.02 -2.36 13.38
N GLU A 201 11.71 -2.51 12.24
CA GLU A 201 13.14 -2.21 12.16
C GLU A 201 13.42 -0.72 12.34
N ALA A 202 12.61 0.15 11.75
CA ALA A 202 12.72 1.60 11.92
C ALA A 202 12.46 2.04 13.37
N ASP A 203 11.50 1.41 14.06
CA ASP A 203 11.23 1.64 15.48
C ASP A 203 12.37 1.14 16.36
N ALA A 204 12.91 -0.05 16.08
CA ALA A 204 14.06 -0.60 16.80
C ALA A 204 15.29 0.30 16.63
N ARG A 205 15.52 0.82 15.41
CA ARG A 205 16.59 1.77 15.12
C ARG A 205 16.44 3.07 15.90
N ARG A 206 15.25 3.69 15.86
CA ARG A 206 14.95 4.90 16.65
C ARG A 206 15.14 4.68 18.14
N THR A 207 14.73 3.51 18.65
CA THR A 207 14.90 3.15 20.07
C THR A 207 16.38 3.03 20.45
N ARG A 208 17.20 2.41 19.60
CA ARG A 208 18.66 2.34 19.80
C ARG A 208 19.32 3.71 19.78
N GLU A 209 19.00 4.54 18.80
CA GLU A 209 19.52 5.91 18.67
C GLU A 209 19.16 6.78 19.89
N LEU A 210 17.90 6.70 20.37
CA LEU A 210 17.47 7.40 21.58
C LEU A 210 18.21 6.89 22.83
N GLY A 211 18.47 5.59 22.91
CA GLY A 211 19.27 4.99 23.98
C GLY A 211 20.71 5.52 23.99
N GLN A 212 21.37 5.53 22.84
CA GLN A 212 22.73 6.08 22.67
C GLN A 212 22.80 7.56 23.06
N LEU A 213 21.84 8.37 22.58
CA LEU A 213 21.77 9.79 22.92
C LEU A 213 21.59 10.03 24.42
N ARG A 214 20.74 9.24 25.09
CA ARG A 214 20.56 9.33 26.55
C ARG A 214 21.87 9.02 27.29
N SER A 215 22.57 7.97 26.89
CA SER A 215 23.87 7.63 27.47
C SER A 215 24.91 8.73 27.24
N ALA A 216 24.97 9.30 26.04
CA ALA A 216 25.87 10.42 25.73
C ALA A 216 25.58 11.65 26.62
N ILE A 217 24.31 11.97 26.88
CA ILE A 217 23.91 13.05 27.79
C ILE A 217 24.40 12.79 29.22
N VAL A 218 24.19 11.59 29.75
CA VAL A 218 24.65 11.23 31.10
C VAL A 218 26.17 11.29 31.20
N ASN A 219 26.88 10.75 30.22
CA ASN A 219 28.34 10.76 30.17
C ASN A 219 28.89 12.19 30.13
N TRP A 220 28.32 13.06 29.29
CA TRP A 220 28.70 14.47 29.25
C TRP A 220 28.45 15.18 30.58
N GLN A 221 27.29 14.94 31.21
CA GLN A 221 26.93 15.57 32.48
C GLN A 221 27.91 15.26 33.60
N GLY A 222 28.45 14.03 33.64
CA GLY A 222 29.45 13.58 34.61
C GLY A 222 30.91 13.75 34.18
N SER A 223 31.18 14.30 33.00
CA SER A 223 32.56 14.43 32.48
C SER A 223 33.37 15.54 33.18
N SER A 224 34.68 15.33 33.31
CA SER A 224 35.61 16.36 33.79
C SER A 224 35.62 17.58 32.86
N ALA A 225 35.55 17.38 31.54
CA ALA A 225 35.47 18.46 30.56
C ALA A 225 34.30 19.42 30.83
N ARG A 226 33.12 18.90 31.22
CA ARG A 226 31.99 19.74 31.63
C ARG A 226 32.24 20.45 32.95
N ALA A 227 32.86 19.78 33.92
CA ALA A 227 33.20 20.38 35.21
C ALA A 227 34.19 21.56 35.04
N ASP A 228 35.22 21.39 34.22
CA ASP A 228 36.19 22.44 33.88
C ASP A 228 35.53 23.61 33.17
N LEU A 229 34.64 23.33 32.23
CA LEU A 229 33.85 24.35 31.54
C LEU A 229 32.98 25.14 32.53
N LEU A 230 32.29 24.47 33.46
CA LEU A 230 31.51 25.14 34.49
C LEU A 230 32.40 25.98 35.41
N ALA A 231 33.56 25.49 35.82
CA ALA A 231 34.51 26.24 36.64
C ALA A 231 34.96 27.54 35.96
N ARG A 232 35.23 27.50 34.65
CA ARG A 232 35.59 28.68 33.84
C ARG A 232 34.48 29.75 33.80
N TYR A 233 33.21 29.35 33.90
CA TYR A 233 32.06 30.25 33.84
C TYR A 233 31.32 30.34 35.18
N ALA A 234 32.06 30.30 36.30
CA ALA A 234 31.53 30.51 37.65
C ALA A 234 30.31 29.62 38.01
N GLY A 235 30.33 28.36 37.54
CA GLY A 235 29.31 27.37 37.83
C GLY A 235 28.08 27.39 36.91
N ARG A 236 28.02 28.27 35.89
CA ARG A 236 26.90 28.34 34.94
C ARG A 236 27.38 28.37 33.49
N LEU A 237 26.78 27.55 32.62
CA LEU A 237 27.05 27.63 31.19
C LEU A 237 26.45 28.92 30.59
N PRO A 238 27.21 29.66 29.75
CA PRO A 238 26.67 30.77 28.98
C PRO A 238 25.53 30.34 28.05
N ASP A 239 24.56 31.22 27.85
CA ASP A 239 23.37 30.92 27.03
C ASP A 239 23.74 30.49 25.60
N HIS A 240 24.81 31.05 25.03
CA HIS A 240 25.32 30.73 23.69
C HIS A 240 25.87 29.29 23.56
N LEU A 241 26.25 28.64 24.66
CA LEU A 241 26.66 27.21 24.71
C LEU A 241 25.49 26.28 25.07
N THR A 242 24.29 26.82 25.18
CA THR A 242 23.06 26.04 25.44
C THR A 242 22.01 26.24 24.36
N TRP A 243 22.37 26.93 23.27
CA TRP A 243 21.46 27.34 22.22
C TRP A 243 20.84 26.14 21.52
N ARG A 244 19.53 26.24 21.25
CA ARG A 244 18.76 25.19 20.61
C ARG A 244 18.45 25.59 19.17
N ILE A 245 18.91 24.75 18.24
CA ILE A 245 18.59 24.88 16.82
C ILE A 245 17.05 24.89 16.64
N PRO A 246 16.46 25.98 16.14
CA PRO A 246 15.03 26.08 15.93
C PRO A 246 14.56 25.08 14.87
N ARG A 247 13.30 24.62 14.97
CA ARG A 247 12.72 23.81 13.90
C ARG A 247 12.38 24.71 12.73
N ARG A 248 12.90 24.39 11.54
CA ARG A 248 12.42 25.02 10.31
C ARG A 248 11.07 24.42 9.93
N THR A 249 10.07 25.28 9.76
CA THR A 249 8.83 24.95 9.07
C THR A 249 8.95 25.48 7.66
N ARG A 250 8.81 24.59 6.66
CA ARG A 250 8.70 25.00 5.27
C ARG A 250 7.29 24.74 4.77
N PRO A 251 6.65 25.72 4.11
CA PRO A 251 5.42 25.45 3.38
C PRO A 251 5.76 24.56 2.18
N PHE A 252 5.23 23.34 2.14
CA PHE A 252 5.33 22.45 1.00
C PHE A 252 3.91 22.06 0.57
N ARG A 253 3.50 22.50 -0.63
CA ARG A 253 2.15 22.28 -1.19
C ARG A 253 1.01 22.70 -0.23
N GLY A 254 1.17 23.86 0.42
CA GLY A 254 0.13 24.40 1.32
C GLY A 254 0.01 23.70 2.68
N LYS A 255 0.90 22.74 2.99
CA LYS A 255 1.04 22.17 4.33
C LYS A 255 2.37 22.62 4.94
N GLU A 256 2.36 22.98 6.22
CA GLU A 256 3.60 23.14 6.97
C GLU A 256 4.25 21.78 7.14
N VAL A 257 5.32 21.53 6.38
CA VAL A 257 6.18 20.38 6.60
C VAL A 257 7.26 20.83 7.56
N ARG A 258 7.31 20.20 8.73
CA ARG A 258 8.40 20.37 9.69
C ARG A 258 9.59 19.63 9.12
N GLU A 259 10.64 20.35 8.74
CA GLU A 259 11.88 19.70 8.33
C GLU A 259 12.45 18.94 9.55
N PRO A 260 13.06 17.75 9.34
CA PRO A 260 13.84 17.12 10.38
C PRO A 260 14.89 18.13 10.86
N ARG A 261 15.11 18.20 12.19
CA ARG A 261 16.16 19.07 12.73
C ARG A 261 17.49 18.50 12.23
N PRO A 262 18.42 19.33 11.71
CA PRO A 262 19.82 18.93 11.68
C PRO A 262 20.18 18.55 13.13
N SER A 263 20.48 17.28 13.38
CA SER A 263 20.72 16.79 14.73
C SER A 263 22.05 16.10 14.78
N ILE A 264 23.05 16.84 15.27
CA ILE A 264 24.23 16.21 15.84
C ILE A 264 23.74 15.30 16.96
N HIS A 265 24.03 14.00 16.87
CA HIS A 265 23.62 12.98 17.86
C HIS A 265 24.40 13.07 19.19
N LEU A 266 24.80 14.28 19.58
CA LEU A 266 25.51 14.59 20.81
C LEU A 266 24.71 15.56 21.68
N PRO A 267 24.97 15.59 23.00
CA PRO A 267 24.50 16.66 23.87
C PRO A 267 24.92 18.02 23.31
N ARG A 268 23.96 18.93 23.11
CA ARG A 268 24.23 20.22 22.46
C ARG A 268 25.35 21.02 23.12
N GLN A 269 25.38 21.00 24.46
CA GLN A 269 26.37 21.73 25.23
C GLN A 269 27.77 21.13 25.05
N GLN A 270 27.88 19.84 24.77
CA GLN A 270 29.16 19.17 24.59
C GLN A 270 29.85 19.65 23.32
N TRP A 271 29.18 19.52 22.17
CA TRP A 271 29.79 19.88 20.89
C TRP A 271 29.92 21.41 20.73
N GLN A 272 28.95 22.20 21.21
CA GLN A 272 29.06 23.67 21.20
C GLN A 272 30.23 24.15 22.05
N ALA A 273 30.42 23.56 23.24
CA ALA A 273 31.56 23.90 24.09
C ALA A 273 32.90 23.48 23.46
N ALA A 274 32.97 22.29 22.87
CA ALA A 274 34.20 21.84 22.21
C ALA A 274 34.60 22.78 21.08
N ILE A 275 33.66 23.12 20.18
CA ILE A 275 33.94 24.07 19.11
C ILE A 275 34.33 25.44 19.69
N TRP A 276 33.61 25.93 20.70
CA TRP A 276 33.91 27.22 21.31
C TRP A 276 35.33 27.25 21.89
N LEU A 277 35.71 26.24 22.67
CA LEU A 277 37.00 26.18 23.35
C LEU A 277 38.16 26.01 22.37
N GLU A 278 37.99 25.19 21.33
CA GLU A 278 39.07 24.81 20.42
C GLU A 278 39.26 25.81 19.27
N HIS A 279 38.16 26.31 18.70
CA HIS A 279 38.20 27.07 17.44
C HIS A 279 37.91 28.56 17.60
N ILE A 280 37.21 28.97 18.66
CA ILE A 280 36.71 30.35 18.81
C ILE A 280 37.40 31.09 19.94
N GLN A 281 37.47 30.49 21.13
CA GLN A 281 38.06 31.10 22.31
C GLN A 281 39.58 31.21 22.16
N GLY A 282 40.10 32.44 22.20
CA GLY A 282 41.53 32.70 22.04
C GLY A 282 42.01 32.73 20.58
N ALA A 283 41.12 32.54 19.61
CA ALA A 283 41.43 32.76 18.20
C ALA A 283 41.94 34.19 17.98
N ARG A 284 42.94 34.35 17.11
CA ARG A 284 43.47 35.68 16.77
C ARG A 284 42.34 36.57 16.28
N LYS A 285 42.33 37.83 16.70
CA LYS A 285 41.31 38.82 16.35
C LYS A 285 41.13 38.88 14.83
N SER A 286 39.88 38.80 14.37
CA SER A 286 39.54 38.74 12.93
C SER A 286 40.16 37.57 12.14
N ALA A 287 40.64 36.52 12.80
CA ALA A 287 41.03 35.29 12.10
C ALA A 287 39.78 34.62 11.52
N LYS A 288 39.92 34.08 10.30
CA LYS A 288 38.90 33.24 9.68
C LYS A 288 38.73 31.97 10.52
N LEU A 289 37.49 31.62 10.85
CA LEU A 289 37.16 30.38 11.55
C LEU A 289 37.16 29.22 10.54
N ASP A 290 37.81 28.12 10.92
CA ASP A 290 37.90 26.92 10.09
C ASP A 290 36.67 26.04 10.28
N LEU A 291 35.70 26.16 9.38
CA LEU A 291 34.45 25.40 9.45
C LEU A 291 34.68 23.89 9.33
N ASP A 292 35.62 23.47 8.48
CA ASP A 292 35.87 22.04 8.27
C ASP A 292 36.56 21.44 9.51
N GLY A 293 37.45 22.19 10.15
CA GLY A 293 38.01 21.84 11.47
C GLY A 293 36.95 21.72 12.57
N MET A 294 35.95 22.63 12.60
CA MET A 294 34.84 22.53 13.56
C MET A 294 33.96 21.29 13.33
N ILE A 295 33.69 20.94 12.07
CA ILE A 295 32.93 19.72 11.71
C ILE A 295 33.72 18.48 12.13
N ALA A 296 35.03 18.46 11.90
CA ALA A 296 35.90 17.37 12.33
C ALA A 296 35.86 17.17 13.86
N THR A 297 35.90 18.24 14.66
CA THR A 297 35.72 18.15 16.12
C THR A 297 34.38 17.52 16.49
N VAL A 298 33.29 17.85 15.78
CA VAL A 298 31.96 17.24 16.02
C VAL A 298 31.97 15.75 15.66
N ASP A 299 32.57 15.39 14.52
CA ASP A 299 32.68 14.00 14.06
C ASP A 299 33.51 13.15 15.02
N GLU A 300 34.62 13.68 15.53
CA GLU A 300 35.47 13.01 16.53
C GLU A 300 34.71 12.77 17.85
N LEU A 301 33.98 13.77 18.33
CA LEU A 301 33.14 13.61 19.51
C LEU A 301 32.02 12.59 19.29
N ALA A 302 31.41 12.58 18.11
CA ALA A 302 30.35 11.65 17.77
C ALA A 302 30.89 10.21 17.72
N LEU A 303 32.04 10.02 17.07
CA LEU A 303 32.76 8.76 17.03
C LEU A 303 33.14 8.27 18.44
N ALA A 304 33.68 9.14 19.29
CA ALA A 304 34.04 8.83 20.67
C ALA A 304 32.83 8.44 21.54
N ALA A 305 31.65 9.02 21.25
CA ALA A 305 30.41 8.70 21.93
C ALA A 305 29.68 7.49 21.31
N GLY A 306 30.22 6.87 20.26
CA GLY A 306 29.62 5.74 19.57
C GLY A 306 28.30 6.07 18.87
N VAL A 307 28.11 7.33 18.47
CA VAL A 307 26.94 7.81 17.73
C VAL A 307 27.28 8.02 16.25
N PRO A 308 26.31 7.84 15.34
CA PRO A 308 26.54 8.02 13.91
C PRO A 308 27.03 9.42 13.56
N THR A 309 27.94 9.51 12.58
CA THR A 309 28.43 10.76 11.99
C THR A 309 27.69 11.03 10.68
N ASP A 310 27.11 12.23 10.54
CA ASP A 310 26.63 12.75 9.26
C ASP A 310 27.24 14.14 9.03
N PRO A 311 28.31 14.24 8.22
CA PRO A 311 29.00 15.51 7.99
C PRO A 311 28.11 16.60 7.39
N VAL A 312 27.09 16.23 6.61
CA VAL A 312 26.16 17.19 5.99
C VAL A 312 25.23 17.77 7.06
N GLU A 313 24.66 16.93 7.93
CA GLU A 313 23.86 17.40 9.06
C GLU A 313 24.69 18.20 10.07
N HIS A 314 25.91 17.73 10.38
CA HIS A 314 26.82 18.40 11.29
C HIS A 314 27.20 19.79 10.78
N ARG A 315 27.57 19.92 9.50
CA ARG A 315 27.81 21.22 8.84
C ARG A 315 26.60 22.14 8.97
N GLY A 316 25.40 21.65 8.68
CA GLY A 316 24.17 22.42 8.81
C GLY A 316 23.94 22.92 10.24
N ALA A 317 24.12 22.05 11.24
CA ALA A 317 23.96 22.40 12.65
C ALA A 317 25.00 23.41 13.16
N VAL A 318 26.26 23.26 12.75
CA VAL A 318 27.35 24.18 13.10
C VAL A 318 27.11 25.55 12.48
N LEU A 319 26.75 25.62 11.19
CA LEU A 319 26.44 26.89 10.51
C LEU A 319 25.28 27.64 11.19
N GLU A 320 24.20 26.95 11.54
CA GLU A 320 23.07 27.57 12.24
C GLU A 320 23.47 28.13 13.61
N TRP A 321 24.33 27.43 14.35
CA TRP A 321 24.83 27.91 15.62
C TRP A 321 25.79 29.09 15.45
N LEU A 322 26.68 29.07 14.45
CA LEU A 322 27.55 30.20 14.13
C LEU A 322 26.75 31.44 13.72
N ASP A 323 25.65 31.29 12.97
CA ASP A 323 24.72 32.38 12.67
C ASP A 323 24.08 32.96 13.95
N HIS A 324 23.74 32.10 14.93
CA HIS A 324 23.29 32.56 16.24
C HIS A 324 24.38 33.32 17.01
N LEU A 325 25.62 32.82 17.05
CA LEU A 325 26.75 33.52 17.66
C LEU A 325 27.00 34.88 16.98
N ALA A 326 26.82 34.96 15.65
CA ALA A 326 26.96 36.19 14.90
C ALA A 326 25.88 37.23 15.26
N ALA A 327 24.64 36.77 15.50
CA ALA A 327 23.56 37.61 16.00
C ALA A 327 23.89 38.19 17.40
N LEU A 328 24.55 37.40 18.25
CA LEU A 328 25.05 37.82 19.57
C LEU A 328 26.36 38.63 19.53
N LYS A 329 26.90 38.90 18.33
CA LYS A 329 28.18 39.61 18.12
C LYS A 329 29.41 38.89 18.73
N LEU A 330 29.30 37.59 18.98
CA LEU A 330 30.40 36.75 19.47
C LEU A 330 31.31 36.27 18.34
N VAL A 331 30.80 36.25 17.10
CA VAL A 331 31.58 36.04 15.87
C VAL A 331 31.11 37.05 14.81
N GLN A 332 31.94 37.29 13.80
CA GLN A 332 31.56 38.10 12.64
C GLN A 332 31.24 37.19 11.45
N VAL A 333 30.15 37.45 10.74
CA VAL A 333 29.82 36.77 9.48
C VAL A 333 29.98 37.71 8.29
N ILE A 334 30.68 37.27 7.25
CA ILE A 334 30.75 37.92 5.95
C ILE A 334 30.16 36.96 4.93
N ARG A 335 29.07 37.38 4.28
CA ARG A 335 28.40 36.57 3.25
C ARG A 335 28.99 36.94 1.90
N HIS A 336 29.73 36.01 1.31
CA HIS A 336 30.26 36.17 -0.04
C HIS A 336 29.23 35.61 -1.03
N TYR A 337 29.00 36.34 -2.11
CA TYR A 337 28.20 35.86 -3.23
C TYR A 337 29.14 35.29 -4.28
N VAL A 338 29.16 33.97 -4.40
CA VAL A 338 29.95 33.26 -5.43
C VAL A 338 28.99 32.37 -6.20
N ASN A 339 28.87 32.60 -7.51
CA ASN A 339 28.04 31.80 -8.42
C ASN A 339 26.56 31.65 -8.00
N GLY A 340 25.98 32.66 -7.36
CA GLY A 340 24.58 32.64 -6.93
C GLY A 340 24.31 31.85 -5.63
N SER A 341 25.34 31.26 -5.02
CA SER A 341 25.29 30.73 -3.65
C SER A 341 25.80 31.78 -2.67
N GLN A 342 25.16 31.87 -1.50
CA GLN A 342 25.69 32.62 -0.36
C GLN A 342 26.44 31.64 0.54
N ASP A 343 27.78 31.66 0.46
CA ASP A 343 28.60 30.93 1.42
C ASP A 343 29.06 31.90 2.53
N PRO A 344 28.56 31.73 3.77
CA PRO A 344 28.99 32.55 4.88
C PRO A 344 30.42 32.18 5.28
N THR A 345 31.27 33.19 5.47
CA THR A 345 32.57 33.03 6.12
C THR A 345 32.51 33.69 7.50
N TYR A 346 32.91 32.93 8.52
CA TYR A 346 32.90 33.41 9.91
C TYR A 346 34.30 33.79 10.36
N TYR A 347 34.38 34.80 11.22
CA TYR A 347 35.62 35.33 11.77
C TYR A 347 35.49 35.46 13.29
N ALA A 348 36.61 35.26 14.00
CA ALA A 348 36.72 35.54 15.43
C ALA A 348 36.38 37.02 15.72
N PRO A 349 35.82 37.33 16.91
CA PRO A 349 35.31 38.66 17.21
C PRO A 349 36.38 39.74 17.03
N ARG A 350 35.96 40.90 16.53
CA ARG A 350 36.77 42.12 16.57
C ARG A 350 36.68 42.72 17.98
N PRO A 351 37.79 43.23 18.56
CA PRO A 351 37.67 44.24 19.60
C PRO A 351 36.88 45.38 18.98
N ASP A 352 35.89 45.89 19.70
CA ASP A 352 35.02 46.93 19.22
C ASP A 352 35.82 48.02 18.49
N ARG A 353 35.46 48.26 17.23
CA ARG A 353 35.90 49.47 16.50
C ARG A 353 35.28 50.75 17.08
N ASN A 354 34.52 50.64 18.18
CA ASN A 354 33.79 51.70 18.86
C ASN A 354 34.43 52.17 20.18
N GLU A 355 35.68 51.82 20.49
CA GLU A 355 36.41 52.45 21.63
C GLU A 355 36.74 53.95 21.44
N ASN A 356 36.21 54.61 20.40
CA ASN A 356 36.26 56.08 20.24
C ASN A 356 34.97 56.81 20.64
N VAL A 357 33.99 56.15 21.27
CA VAL A 357 32.83 56.83 21.86
C VAL A 357 32.61 56.30 23.28
N VAL A 358 32.66 57.21 24.25
CA VAL A 358 32.65 57.02 25.73
C VAL A 358 34.04 56.79 26.33
N ARG A 359 34.84 57.87 26.39
CA ARG A 359 35.66 58.14 27.57
C ARG A 359 34.70 58.54 28.70
N ASP A 360 34.51 57.66 29.68
CA ASP A 360 34.40 58.05 31.08
C ASP A 360 34.64 56.83 31.99
N GLY A 361 35.73 56.92 32.74
CA GLY A 361 35.99 56.28 34.04
C GLY A 361 35.82 54.77 34.21
N ALA A 362 36.91 54.00 34.05
CA ALA A 362 37.39 53.08 35.09
C ALA A 362 38.68 52.34 34.64
N ASN A 363 39.61 52.23 35.58
CA ASN A 363 40.94 51.65 35.44
C ASN A 363 40.96 50.20 34.94
N PHE A 364 41.84 49.90 33.98
CA PHE A 364 42.48 48.58 33.85
C PHE A 364 43.98 48.73 33.54
N PRO A 365 44.85 47.80 34.01
CA PRO A 365 46.28 48.02 34.10
C PRO A 365 47.07 47.66 32.84
N GLU A 366 48.17 48.40 32.66
CA GLU A 366 49.20 48.31 31.63
C GLU A 366 49.99 47.00 31.65
N TRP A 367 49.62 46.04 30.80
CA TRP A 367 50.61 45.13 30.24
C TRP A 367 50.10 44.62 28.88
N ALA A 368 51.02 44.48 27.93
CA ALA A 368 50.83 44.03 26.54
C ALA A 368 50.58 45.13 25.48
N ALA A 369 51.49 46.11 25.44
CA ALA A 369 51.99 46.65 24.18
C ALA A 369 53.28 45.90 23.77
N LEU A 370 53.47 45.69 22.46
CA LEU A 370 54.65 45.17 21.70
C LEU A 370 54.49 43.78 21.06
N TYR A 371 54.11 43.71 19.79
CA TYR A 371 55.04 43.62 18.65
C TYR A 371 54.31 43.61 17.29
N VAL A 372 55.03 44.05 16.26
CA VAL A 372 54.58 44.53 14.94
C VAL A 372 55.25 43.71 13.82
N ARG A 373 54.54 43.51 12.69
CA ARG A 373 54.97 43.16 11.30
C ARG A 373 55.54 41.74 11.06
N SER A 374 55.46 41.11 9.87
CA SER A 374 55.31 41.58 8.47
C SER A 374 54.97 40.39 7.54
N ASP A 375 54.28 40.70 6.43
CA ASP A 375 54.38 40.17 5.05
C ASP A 375 54.08 38.67 4.76
N GLY A 376 53.44 38.23 3.67
CA GLY A 376 52.97 38.87 2.43
C GLY A 376 52.25 37.86 1.50
N THR A 377 51.61 38.40 0.45
CA THR A 377 51.29 37.84 -0.91
C THR A 377 50.65 36.44 -1.02
N ARG A 378 49.36 36.31 -1.39
CA ARG A 378 48.73 36.35 -2.74
C ARG A 378 49.01 35.10 -3.60
N THR A 379 47.95 34.37 -3.97
CA THR A 379 47.59 34.02 -5.36
C THR A 379 46.12 33.59 -5.45
N ASP A 380 45.38 34.29 -6.30
CA ASP A 380 44.14 33.83 -6.93
C ASP A 380 44.47 32.65 -7.84
N ASP A 381 43.59 31.66 -7.90
CA ASP A 381 43.31 30.97 -9.15
C ASP A 381 41.84 30.59 -9.22
N SER A 382 41.23 31.01 -10.31
CA SER A 382 39.83 30.83 -10.65
C SER A 382 39.77 29.89 -11.85
N ALA A 383 38.88 28.89 -11.81
CA ALA A 383 38.47 28.16 -12.99
C ALA A 383 37.02 27.73 -12.83
N GLY A 384 36.17 28.27 -13.71
CA GLY A 384 34.74 28.08 -13.70
C GLY A 384 34.31 26.75 -14.31
N GLY A 385 33.12 26.32 -13.92
CA GLY A 385 32.39 25.22 -14.54
C GLY A 385 30.90 25.58 -14.59
N ALA A 386 30.44 26.08 -15.73
CA ALA A 386 29.04 26.43 -15.97
C ALA A 386 28.23 25.15 -16.28
N TYR A 387 27.27 24.80 -15.43
CA TYR A 387 26.36 23.68 -15.70
C TYR A 387 25.09 24.18 -16.41
N ARG A 388 24.90 23.76 -17.66
CA ARG A 388 23.66 23.97 -18.45
C ARG A 388 22.56 23.03 -17.95
N ARG A 389 21.34 23.55 -17.79
CA ARG A 389 20.14 22.72 -17.56
C ARG A 389 19.84 21.83 -18.78
N PRO A 390 19.42 20.57 -18.60
CA PRO A 390 19.03 19.71 -19.72
C PRO A 390 17.69 20.12 -20.34
N PRO A 391 17.42 19.81 -21.63
CA PRO A 391 16.36 20.45 -22.43
C PRO A 391 14.94 19.88 -22.25
N TRP A 392 14.67 19.01 -21.28
CA TRP A 392 13.44 18.19 -21.26
C TRP A 392 12.44 18.50 -20.14
N GLU A 393 12.64 19.56 -19.35
CA GLU A 393 11.63 20.02 -18.38
C GLU A 393 10.60 20.95 -19.04
N LEU A 394 9.58 20.36 -19.66
CA LEU A 394 8.38 21.12 -20.04
C LEU A 394 7.60 21.52 -18.80
N SER A 395 7.27 22.82 -18.71
CA SER A 395 6.45 23.39 -17.66
C SER A 395 5.05 22.77 -17.62
N ARG A 396 4.39 22.85 -16.46
CA ARG A 396 3.03 22.33 -16.26
C ARG A 396 2.01 22.92 -17.27
N ALA A 397 2.19 24.19 -17.66
CA ALA A 397 1.37 24.87 -18.67
C ALA A 397 1.56 24.30 -20.09
N GLN A 398 2.76 23.82 -20.44
CA GLN A 398 3.04 23.21 -21.73
C GLN A 398 2.48 21.78 -21.84
N ARG A 399 2.30 21.07 -20.72
CA ARG A 399 1.69 19.72 -20.70
C ARG A 399 0.17 19.74 -20.93
N GLU A 400 -0.49 20.85 -20.62
CA GLU A 400 -1.94 21.00 -20.82
C GLU A 400 -2.32 21.38 -22.26
N GLN A 401 -1.39 21.93 -23.06
CA GLN A 401 -1.62 22.28 -24.46
C GLN A 401 -1.44 21.12 -25.47
N ILE A 402 -0.85 19.99 -25.08
CA ILE A 402 -0.53 18.86 -26.00
C ILE A 402 -1.50 17.67 -25.81
N ARG A 403 -2.79 17.94 -25.58
CA ARG A 403 -3.83 16.90 -25.74
C ARG A 403 -4.57 17.15 -27.05
N PRO A 404 -4.23 16.45 -28.15
CA PRO A 404 -5.04 16.53 -29.35
C PRO A 404 -6.44 15.98 -29.03
N ARG A 405 -7.47 16.82 -29.17
CA ARG A 405 -8.85 16.33 -29.28
C ARG A 405 -8.89 15.47 -30.53
N LYS A 406 -9.00 14.15 -30.36
CA LYS A 406 -9.31 13.26 -31.48
C LYS A 406 -10.71 13.61 -31.95
N GLU A 407 -10.82 14.28 -33.09
CA GLU A 407 -12.07 14.38 -33.83
C GLU A 407 -12.37 12.99 -34.38
N THR A 408 -13.38 12.34 -33.82
CA THR A 408 -13.69 10.93 -34.08
C THR A 408 -14.56 10.73 -35.32
N GLY A 409 -14.99 11.79 -36.00
CA GLY A 409 -15.85 11.74 -37.19
C GLY A 409 -17.30 11.30 -36.95
N TYR A 410 -17.61 10.75 -35.78
CA TYR A 410 -18.96 10.29 -35.40
C TYR A 410 -19.60 11.24 -34.38
N THR A 411 -20.90 11.48 -34.48
CA THR A 411 -21.67 12.34 -33.56
C THR A 411 -22.91 11.64 -33.02
N CYS A 412 -23.25 11.87 -31.75
CA CYS A 412 -24.45 11.32 -31.13
C CYS A 412 -25.71 11.85 -31.80
N VAL A 413 -26.58 10.96 -32.25
CA VAL A 413 -27.84 11.36 -32.91
C VAL A 413 -28.81 12.08 -31.97
N GLN A 414 -28.65 11.93 -30.65
CA GLN A 414 -29.52 12.57 -29.65
C GLN A 414 -29.00 13.95 -29.22
N CYS A 415 -27.69 14.10 -28.96
CA CYS A 415 -27.13 15.32 -28.37
C CYS A 415 -26.14 16.09 -29.26
N GLY A 416 -25.77 15.55 -30.42
CA GLY A 416 -24.88 16.21 -31.40
C GLY A 416 -23.40 16.28 -31.02
N LEU A 417 -23.00 15.76 -29.85
CA LEU A 417 -21.60 15.76 -29.41
C LEU A 417 -20.78 14.60 -30.05
N PRO A 418 -19.45 14.76 -30.20
CA PRO A 418 -18.59 13.71 -30.73
C PRO A 418 -18.74 12.39 -29.97
N LEU A 419 -18.79 11.29 -30.72
CA LEU A 419 -18.93 9.94 -30.20
C LEU A 419 -17.58 9.24 -30.13
N ASP A 420 -17.36 8.42 -29.11
CA ASP A 420 -16.23 7.49 -29.11
C ASP A 420 -16.39 6.49 -30.27
N PRO A 421 -15.33 6.14 -31.05
CA PRO A 421 -15.45 5.20 -32.16
C PRO A 421 -16.00 3.84 -31.77
N ILE A 422 -15.83 3.39 -30.52
CA ILE A 422 -16.42 2.13 -30.02
C ILE A 422 -17.96 2.18 -29.99
N LEU A 423 -18.54 3.38 -29.92
CA LEU A 423 -19.98 3.58 -29.89
C LEU A 423 -20.53 3.96 -31.28
N ALA A 424 -19.69 4.01 -32.32
CA ALA A 424 -20.11 4.47 -33.65
C ALA A 424 -21.29 3.65 -34.19
N ASP A 425 -21.29 2.34 -33.96
CA ASP A 425 -22.35 1.42 -34.42
C ASP A 425 -23.67 1.61 -33.66
N THR A 426 -23.65 2.14 -32.44
CA THR A 426 -24.88 2.41 -31.67
C THR A 426 -25.45 3.81 -31.94
N GLY A 427 -24.63 4.71 -32.51
CA GLY A 427 -25.00 6.09 -32.82
C GLY A 427 -25.34 6.97 -31.61
N ARG A 428 -25.16 6.48 -30.38
CA ARG A 428 -25.57 7.15 -29.13
C ARG A 428 -24.57 6.98 -28.00
N HIS A 429 -24.47 7.98 -27.12
CA HIS A 429 -23.78 7.81 -25.83
C HIS A 429 -24.54 6.85 -24.94
N ILE A 430 -23.85 6.24 -23.98
CA ILE A 430 -24.40 5.23 -23.06
C ILE A 430 -25.54 5.77 -22.16
N LEU A 431 -25.90 7.06 -22.24
CA LEU A 431 -26.97 7.68 -21.46
C LEU A 431 -27.81 8.70 -22.27
N CYS A 432 -27.76 8.62 -23.60
CA CYS A 432 -28.48 9.52 -24.52
C CYS A 432 -29.71 8.86 -25.16
#